data_AF-A0A350LUF7-F1
#
_entry.id   AF-A0A350LUF7-F1
#
_cell.length_a   1.000
_cell.length_b   1.000
_cell.length_c   1.000
_cell.angle_alpha   90.00
_cell.angle_beta   90.00
_cell.angle_gamma   90.00
#
_symmetry.space_group_name_H-M   'P 1'
#
loop_
_entity.id
_entity.type
_entity.pdbx_description
1 polymer ?
#
loop_
_entity_poly.entity_id
_entity_poly.type
_entity_poly.pdbx_seq_one_letter_code
_entity_poly.pdbx_strand_id
1 'polypeptide(L)' 'MATEAFEEIVSDFDFLEDWEDRYRYVIDYGRRMEPLDDALKVPATKVDG' A
#
# COMPACT_ATOMS: atom_id res chain seq x y z
N MET A 1 -9.05 4.66 15.26
CA MET A 1 -8.93 3.19 15.29
C MET A 1 -8.37 2.75 13.95
N ALA A 2 -7.47 1.79 13.91
CA ALA A 2 -7.02 1.21 12.65
C ALA A 2 -8.19 0.46 11.98
N THR A 3 -8.13 0.31 10.66
CA THR A 3 -9.08 -0.51 9.91
C THR A 3 -8.67 -1.98 10.01
N GLU A 4 -9.62 -2.91 9.88
CA GLU A 4 -9.34 -4.36 9.85
C GLU A 4 -8.28 -4.73 8.82
N ALA A 5 -8.38 -4.17 7.60
CA ALA A 5 -7.38 -4.33 6.55
C ALA A 5 -5.96 -3.84 6.94
N PHE A 6 -5.86 -2.82 7.81
CA PHE A 6 -4.56 -2.38 8.31
C PHE A 6 -4.00 -3.35 9.34
N GLU A 7 -4.84 -3.87 10.24
CA GLU A 7 -4.43 -4.85 11.25
C GLU A 7 -3.95 -6.16 10.62
N GLU A 8 -4.59 -6.61 9.53
CA GLU A 8 -4.14 -7.77 8.74
C GLU A 8 -2.74 -7.55 8.15
N ILE A 9 -2.48 -6.38 7.55
CA ILE A 9 -1.16 -6.05 7.01
C ILE A 9 -0.10 -6.02 8.11
N VAL A 10 -0.42 -5.46 9.29
CA VAL A 10 0.50 -5.45 10.43
C VAL A 10 0.83 -6.88 10.87
N SER A 11 -0.18 -7.75 10.99
CA SER A 11 0.03 -9.15 11.34
C SER A 11 0.86 -9.89 10.31
N ASP A 12 0.67 -9.63 9.02
CA ASP A 12 1.49 -10.23 7.95
C ASP A 12 2.96 -9.79 8.08
N PHE A 13 3.20 -8.50 8.36
CA PHE A 13 4.54 -7.93 8.52
C PHE A 13 5.31 -8.50 9.70
N ASP A 14 4.62 -8.90 10.78
CA ASP A 14 5.25 -9.51 11.96
C ASP A 14 5.94 -10.85 11.63
N PHE A 15 5.49 -11.55 10.58
CA PHE A 15 6.13 -12.79 10.10
C PHE A 15 7.26 -12.54 9.09
N LEU A 16 7.38 -11.33 8.55
CA LEU A 16 8.44 -10.96 7.60
C LEU A 16 9.68 -10.49 8.37
N GLU A 17 10.66 -11.37 8.52
CA GLU A 17 11.92 -11.06 9.21
C GLU A 17 12.95 -10.36 8.30
N ASP A 18 12.94 -10.67 6.99
CA ASP A 18 13.82 -10.03 6.01
C ASP A 18 13.26 -8.69 5.51
N TRP A 19 14.15 -7.70 5.40
CA TRP A 19 13.81 -6.41 4.81
C TRP A 19 13.42 -6.55 3.34
N GLU A 20 14.05 -7.45 2.57
CA GLU A 20 13.72 -7.66 1.16
C GLU A 20 12.28 -8.15 0.98
N ASP A 21 11.84 -9.04 1.86
CA ASP A 21 10.49 -9.60 1.83
C ASP A 21 9.44 -8.54 2.18
N ARG A 22 9.73 -7.66 3.15
CA ARG A 22 8.86 -6.51 3.47
C ARG A 22 8.70 -5.57 2.27
N TYR A 23 9.79 -5.26 1.57
CA TYR A 23 9.70 -4.44 0.37
C TYR A 23 8.89 -5.12 -0.73
N ARG A 24 9.12 -6.41 -0.96
CA ARG A 24 8.37 -7.18 -1.95
C ARG A 24 6.87 -7.17 -1.64
N TYR A 25 6.50 -7.36 -0.38
CA TYR A 25 5.11 -7.31 0.07
C TYR A 25 4.45 -5.97 -0.28
N VAL A 26 5.09 -4.83 0.03
CA VAL A 26 4.54 -3.49 -0.28
C VAL A 26 4.35 -3.29 -1.79
N ILE A 27 5.35 -3.71 -2.59
CA ILE A 27 5.28 -3.58 -4.05
C ILE A 27 4.14 -4.44 -4.60
N ASP A 28 4.02 -5.68 -4.15
CA ASP A 28 2.97 -6.59 -4.62
C ASP A 28 1.58 -6.13 -4.17
N TYR A 29 1.46 -5.58 -2.97
CA TYR A 29 0.23 -4.95 -2.50
C TYR A 29 -0.15 -3.76 -3.38
N GLY A 30 0.79 -2.85 -3.65
CA GLY A 30 0.57 -1.69 -4.52
C GLY A 30 0.20 -2.08 -5.96
N ARG A 31 0.78 -3.15 -6.49
CA ARG A 31 0.44 -3.68 -7.84
C ARG A 31 -0.97 -4.24 -7.94
N ARG A 32 -1.57 -4.68 -6.83
CA ARG A 32 -2.95 -5.21 -6.79
C ARG A 32 -4.00 -4.10 -6.71
N MET A 33 -3.59 -2.88 -6.38
CA MET A 33 -4.50 -1.75 -6.31
C MET A 33 -5.05 -1.41 -7.69
N GLU A 34 -6.32 -1.01 -7.74
CA GLU A 34 -6.93 -0.54 -8.97
C GLU A 34 -6.19 0.70 -9.48
N PRO A 35 -5.92 0.79 -10.79
CA PRO A 35 -5.30 1.97 -11.35
C PRO A 35 -6.21 3.18 -11.13
N LEU A 36 -5.61 4.31 -10.74
CA LEU A 36 -6.34 5.55 -10.59
C LEU A 36 -6.92 5.97 -11.95
N ASP A 37 -8.20 6.33 -11.96
CA ASP A 37 -8.88 6.90 -13.12
C ASP A 37 -8.12 8.14 -13.62
N ASP A 38 -7.97 8.27 -14.93
CA ASP A 38 -7.32 9.41 -15.56
C ASP A 38 -8.01 10.74 -15.24
N ALA A 39 -9.33 10.74 -15.02
CA ALA A 39 -10.09 11.93 -14.60
C ALA A 39 -9.64 12.45 -13.22
N LEU A 40 -9.07 11.57 -12.39
CA LEU A 40 -8.58 11.90 -11.05
C LEU A 40 -7.07 12.24 -11.04
N LYS A 41 -6.38 12.21 -12.19
CA LYS A 41 -4.96 12.60 -12.30
C LYS A 41 -4.83 14.10 -12.56
N VAL A 42 -5.39 14.91 -11.66
CA VAL A 42 -5.45 16.39 -11.77
C VAL A 42 -4.64 17.07 -10.67
N PRO A 43 -4.25 18.35 -10.82
CA PRO A 43 -3.51 19.06 -9.77
C PRO A 43 -4.22 19.10 -8.41
N ALA A 44 -5.56 19.05 -8.39
CA ALA A 44 -6.34 19.12 -7.16
C ALA A 44 -6.22 17.87 -6.25
N THR A 45 -5.89 16.71 -6.82
CA THR A 45 -5.74 15.42 -6.11
C THR A 45 -4.27 15.00 -6.03
N LYS A 46 -3.35 15.80 -6.57
CA LYS A 46 -1.92 15.59 -6.46
C LYS A 46 -1.50 15.84 -5.02
N VAL A 47 -0.79 14.88 -4.43
CA VAL A 47 -0.15 15.04 -3.12
C VAL A 47 1.26 15.57 -3.36
N ASP A 48 1.59 16.69 -2.72
CA ASP A 48 2.95 17.24 -2.71
C ASP A 48 3.73 16.63 -1.53
N GLY A 49 4.93 16.12 -1.83
CA GLY A 49 5.82 15.45 -0.88
C GLY A 49 6.93 16.33 -0.35
#